data_AF-A0A950L529-F1
#
_entry.id   AF-A0A950L529-F1
#
_cell.length_a   1.000
_cell.length_b   1.000
_cell.length_c   1.000
_cell.angle_alpha   90.00
_cell.angle_beta   90.00
_cell.angle_gamma   90.00
#
_symmetry.space_group_name_H-M   'P 1'
#
loop_
_entity.id
_entity.type
_entity.pdbx_description
1 polymer ?
#
loop_
_entity_poly.entity_id
_entity_poly.type
_entity_poly.pdbx_seq_one_letter_code
_entity_poly.pdbx_strand_id
1 'polypeptide(L)'
;THKPKEDRWLKSHPNVHFHFIPTHSSWLNQIESWFSILSRATLQGGSFISVRMLVQAIEAFIVGWNQNAVPFEWTKKEVHQQELKNSYADLCN
;
A
#
# COMPACT_ATOMS: atom_id res chain seq x y z
N THR A 1 6.73 0.34 21.87
CA THR A 1 7.05 1.03 20.61
C THR A 1 7.78 0.07 19.70
N HIS A 2 7.36 -0.12 18.44
CA HIS A 2 8.04 -1.00 17.46
C HIS A 2 9.43 -0.53 17.03
N LYS A 3 9.96 0.52 17.66
CA LYS A 3 11.32 1.01 17.47
C LYS A 3 12.18 0.47 18.61
N PRO A 4 13.18 -0.39 18.34
CA PRO A 4 14.12 -0.79 19.38
C PRO A 4 14.86 0.46 19.88
N LYS A 5 15.08 0.55 21.20
CA LYS A 5 15.81 1.67 21.80
C LYS A 5 17.24 1.77 21.26
N GLU A 6 17.80 0.65 20.85
CA GLU A 6 19.04 0.57 20.09
C GLU A 6 18.88 -0.43 18.93
N ASP A 7 19.00 0.06 17.71
CA ASP A 7 18.98 -0.80 16.52
C ASP A 7 20.39 -1.30 16.20
N ARG A 8 20.71 -2.51 16.66
CA ARG A 8 22.01 -3.16 16.39
C ARG A 8 22.21 -3.45 14.90
N TRP A 9 21.13 -3.67 14.16
CA TRP A 9 21.21 -3.95 12.73
C TRP A 9 21.56 -2.68 11.97
N LEU A 10 20.94 -1.55 12.30
CA LEU A 10 21.28 -0.27 11.65
C LEU A 10 22.73 0.14 11.93
N LYS A 11 23.23 -0.11 13.16
CA LYS A 11 24.64 0.10 13.53
C LYS A 11 25.60 -0.72 12.66
N SER A 12 25.22 -1.91 12.20
CA SER A 12 26.05 -2.76 11.35
C SER A 12 25.90 -2.48 9.85
N HIS A 13 24.94 -1.64 9.44
CA HIS A 13 24.66 -1.32 8.03
C HIS A 13 24.73 0.19 7.78
N PRO A 14 25.94 0.78 7.73
CA PRO A 14 26.11 2.23 7.66
C PRO A 14 25.59 2.86 6.37
N ASN A 15 25.43 2.07 5.31
CA ASN A 15 24.90 2.52 4.02
C ASN A 15 23.36 2.51 3.95
N VAL A 16 22.68 2.11 5.03
CA VAL A 16 21.22 2.06 5.09
C VAL A 16 20.71 3.23 5.92
N HIS A 17 19.84 4.05 5.33
CA HIS A 17 19.17 5.15 6.00
C HIS A 17 17.66 4.93 5.99
N PHE A 18 17.03 4.94 7.16
CA PHE A 18 15.57 4.85 7.25
C PHE A 18 14.92 6.23 7.18
N HIS A 19 14.05 6.41 6.20
CA HIS A 19 13.17 7.57 6.12
C HIS A 19 11.82 7.20 6.75
N PHE A 20 11.54 7.76 7.94
CA PHE A 20 10.27 7.55 8.60
C PHE A 20 9.24 8.56 8.10
N ILE A 21 8.09 8.05 7.68
CA ILE A 21 6.90 8.87 7.38
C ILE A 21 6.27 9.42 8.67
N PRO A 22 5.55 10.56 8.61
CA PRO A 22 4.84 11.09 9.76
C PRO A 22 3.82 10.08 10.31
N THR A 23 3.52 10.17 11.61
CA THR A 23 2.49 9.36 12.25
C THR A 23 1.15 9.56 11.51
N HIS A 24 0.39 8.48 11.32
CA HIS A 24 -0.88 8.47 10.57
C HIS A 24 -0.77 8.77 9.06
N SER A 25 0.43 8.76 8.48
CA SER A 25 0.63 8.95 7.04
C SER A 25 0.83 7.63 6.28
N SER A 26 0.09 6.57 6.63
CA SER A 26 0.19 5.27 5.96
C SER A 26 -0.08 5.34 4.45
N TRP A 27 -0.88 6.32 4.01
CA TRP A 27 -1.15 6.60 2.59
C TRP A 27 0.10 6.99 1.80
N LEU A 28 1.17 7.46 2.46
CA LEU A 28 2.45 7.80 1.81
C LEU A 28 3.33 6.55 1.62
N ASN A 29 3.01 5.44 2.28
CA ASN A 29 3.80 4.22 2.24
C ASN A 29 3.36 3.33 1.06
N GLN A 30 4.24 3.20 0.06
CA GLN A 30 3.95 2.44 -1.17
C GLN A 30 3.66 0.95 -0.92
N ILE A 31 4.22 0.35 0.14
CA ILE A 31 3.94 -1.05 0.45
C ILE A 31 2.48 -1.28 0.84
N GLU A 32 1.82 -0.29 1.44
CA GLU A 32 0.40 -0.37 1.80
C GLU A 32 -0.47 -0.39 0.53
N SER A 33 -0.12 0.43 -0.47
CA SER A 33 -0.75 0.39 -1.79
C SER A 33 -0.58 -0.98 -2.45
N TRP A 34 0.63 -1.55 -2.38
CA TRP A 34 0.91 -2.88 -2.90
C TRP A 34 0.09 -3.97 -2.18
N PHE A 35 -0.01 -3.93 -0.84
CA PHE A 35 -0.84 -4.86 -0.07
C PHE A 35 -2.33 -4.74 -0.41
N SER A 36 -2.83 -3.53 -0.69
CA SER A 36 -4.21 -3.34 -1.17
C SER A 36 -4.44 -4.02 -2.53
N ILE A 37 -3.44 -4.07 -3.40
CA ILE A 37 -3.52 -4.77 -4.69
C ILE A 37 -3.48 -6.28 -4.48
N LEU A 38 -2.50 -6.79 -3.71
CA LEU A 38 -2.43 -8.22 -3.34
C LEU A 38 -3.76 -8.70 -2.73
N SER A 39 -4.30 -7.90 -1.81
CA SER A 39 -5.56 -8.22 -1.13
C SER A 39 -6.69 -8.39 -2.14
N ARG A 40 -6.90 -7.41 -3.03
CA ARG A 40 -7.97 -7.47 -4.04
C ARG A 40 -7.75 -8.56 -5.08
N ALA A 41 -6.51 -8.81 -5.48
CA ALA A 41 -6.20 -9.75 -6.55
C ALA A 41 -6.19 -11.22 -6.10
N THR A 42 -5.83 -11.49 -4.85
CA THR A 42 -5.52 -12.86 -4.39
C THR A 42 -6.22 -13.24 -3.11
N LEU A 43 -6.34 -12.33 -2.14
CA LEU A 43 -6.84 -12.68 -0.81
C LEU A 43 -8.36 -12.52 -0.69
N GLN A 44 -8.92 -11.50 -1.34
CA GLN A 44 -10.34 -11.21 -1.32
C GLN A 44 -11.11 -12.29 -2.08
N GLY A 45 -11.98 -13.02 -1.37
CA GLY A 45 -12.72 -14.15 -1.93
C GLY A 45 -11.91 -15.43 -2.07
N GLY A 46 -10.63 -15.43 -1.68
CA GLY A 46 -9.79 -16.63 -1.65
C GLY A 46 -10.17 -17.54 -0.49
N SER A 47 -10.40 -18.82 -0.76
CA SER A 47 -10.57 -19.85 0.27
C SER A 47 -9.34 -20.73 0.31
N PHE A 48 -8.66 -20.76 1.47
CA PHE A 48 -7.42 -21.51 1.63
C PHE A 48 -7.56 -22.65 2.64
N ILE A 49 -7.34 -23.88 2.17
CA ILE A 49 -7.41 -25.10 3.00
C ILE A 49 -6.15 -25.33 3.85
N SER A 50 -5.06 -24.62 3.57
CA SER A 50 -3.83 -24.68 4.36
C SER A 50 -2.99 -23.40 4.21
N VAL A 51 -2.12 -23.15 5.18
CA VAL A 51 -1.15 -22.05 5.13
C VAL A 51 -0.21 -22.21 3.93
N ARG A 52 0.18 -23.44 3.59
CA ARG A 52 1.03 -23.71 2.42
C ARG A 52 0.38 -23.22 1.12
N MET A 53 -0.93 -23.43 0.98
CA MET A 53 -1.66 -22.97 -0.21
C MET A 53 -1.76 -21.44 -0.26
N LEU A 54 -1.94 -20.78 0.89
CA LEU A 54 -1.90 -19.32 0.98
C LEU A 54 -0.52 -18.77 0.56
N VAL A 55 0.57 -19.37 1.05
CA VAL A 55 1.93 -18.98 0.66
C VAL A 55 2.14 -19.11 -0.84
N GLN A 56 1.74 -20.24 -1.43
CA GLN A 56 1.84 -20.45 -2.88
C GLN A 56 1.05 -19.43 -3.69
N ALA A 57 -0.14 -19.05 -3.22
CA ALA A 57 -0.95 -18.02 -3.88
C ALA A 57 -0.28 -16.64 -3.84
N ILE A 58 0.31 -16.28 -2.69
CA ILE A 58 1.07 -15.02 -2.55
C ILE A 58 2.32 -15.05 -3.43
N GLU A 59 3.07 -16.16 -3.46
CA GLU A 59 4.25 -16.31 -4.33
C GLU A 59 3.88 -16.20 -5.81
N ALA A 60 2.80 -16.84 -6.24
CA ALA A 60 2.30 -16.74 -7.62
C ALA A 60 1.90 -15.30 -7.97
N PHE A 61 1.25 -14.58 -7.05
CA PHE A 61 0.94 -13.16 -7.23
C PHE A 61 2.23 -12.33 -7.38
N ILE A 62 3.24 -12.55 -6.52
CA ILE A 62 4.51 -11.81 -6.60
C ILE A 62 5.19 -12.04 -7.94
N VAL A 63 5.26 -13.29 -8.41
CA VAL A 63 5.87 -13.63 -9.71
C VAL A 63 5.14 -12.93 -10.85
N GLY A 64 3.80 -12.99 -10.87
CA GLY A 64 3.00 -12.33 -11.91
C GLY A 64 3.10 -10.80 -11.87
N TRP A 65 3.02 -10.21 -10.67
CA TRP A 65 3.12 -8.76 -10.46
C TRP A 65 4.46 -8.22 -10.95
N ASN A 66 5.57 -8.87 -10.59
CA ASN A 66 6.92 -8.40 -10.88
C ASN A 66 7.26 -8.36 -12.39
N GLN A 67 6.53 -9.08 -13.24
CA GLN A 67 6.76 -9.06 -14.69
C GLN A 67 6.50 -7.68 -15.31
N ASN A 68 5.54 -6.93 -14.77
CA ASN A 68 5.11 -5.63 -15.30
C ASN A 68 5.04 -4.55 -14.22
N ALA A 69 5.72 -4.76 -13.08
CA ALA A 69 5.68 -3.83 -11.98
C ALA A 69 6.32 -2.50 -12.38
N VAL A 70 5.56 -1.42 -12.22
CA VAL A 70 6.03 -0.05 -12.43
C VAL A 70 6.07 0.70 -11.09
N PRO A 71 6.97 1.69 -10.93
CA PRO A 71 6.97 2.54 -9.74
C PRO A 71 5.59 3.20 -9.51
N PHE A 72 5.20 3.34 -8.24
CA PHE A 72 4.01 4.12 -7.91
C PHE A 72 4.33 5.61 -8.07
N GLU A 73 3.76 6.24 -9.11
CA GLU A 73 3.89 7.67 -9.33
C GLU A 73 2.73 8.43 -8.67
N TRP A 74 3.06 9.22 -7.65
CA TRP A 74 2.10 10.13 -7.03
C TRP A 74 1.89 11.34 -7.94
N THR A 75 0.73 11.40 -8.59
CA THR A 75 0.32 12.57 -9.36
C THR A 75 -0.49 13.51 -8.48
N LYS A 76 -0.09 14.79 -8.44
CA LYS A 76 -0.91 15.83 -7.82
C LYS A 76 -2.09 16.10 -8.74
N LYS A 77 -3.29 15.73 -8.32
CA LYS A 77 -4.52 16.13 -9.02
C LYS A 77 -4.82 17.59 -8.69
N GLU A 78 -4.99 18.42 -9.71
CA GLU A 78 -5.58 19.75 -9.52
C GLU A 78 -7.06 19.58 -9.17
N VAL A 79 -7.40 19.91 -7.93
CA VAL A 79 -8.79 19.88 -7.46
C VAL A 79 -9.32 21.29 -7.58
N HIS A 80 -10.25 21.48 -8.52
CA HIS A 80 -11.03 22.70 -8.62
C HIS A 80 -12.13 22.65 -7.57
N GLN A 81 -12.25 23.70 -6.76
CA GLN A 81 -13.36 23.83 -5.82
C GLN A 81 -14.66 23.86 -6.61
N GLN A 82 -15.51 22.85 -6.41
CA GLN A 82 -16.86 22.88 -6.96
C GLN A 82 -17.73 23.79 -6.10
N GLU A 83 -18.59 24.59 -6.73
CA GLU A 83 -19.60 25.35 -6.00
C GLU A 83 -20.58 24.40 -5.31
N LEU A 84 -20.98 24.76 -4.09
CA LEU A 84 -22.02 24.03 -3.37
C LEU A 84 -23.32 24.10 -4.18
N LYS A 85 -23.83 22.94 -4.57
CA LYS A 85 -25.12 22.86 -5.27
C LYS A 85 -26.22 23.34 -4.32
N ASN A 86 -27.02 24.30 -4.76
CA ASN A 86 -28.03 24.98 -3.94
C ASN A 86 -29.31 24.16 -3.70
N SER A 87 -29.45 23.01 -4.37
CA SER A 87 -30.61 22.12 -4.23
C SER A 87 -30.18 20.67 -4.06
N TYR A 88 -30.93 19.96 -3.21
CA TYR A 88 -30.75 18.52 -2.98
C TYR A 88 -30.93 17.70 -4.26
N ALA A 89 -31.83 18.13 -5.17
CA ALA A 89 -32.06 17.46 -6.44
C ALA A 89 -30.81 17.43 -7.34
N ASP A 90 -29.92 18.41 -7.19
CA ASP A 90 -28.73 18.53 -8.04
C ASP A 90 -27.58 17.63 -7.55
N LEU A 91 -27.64 17.08 -6.33
CA LEU A 91 -26.60 16.21 -5.76
C LEU A 91 -26.68 14.76 -6.23
N CYS A 92 -27.81 14.34 -6.81
CA CYS A 92 -28.09 12.94 -7.15
C CYS A 92 -27.73 12.52 -8.58
N ASN A 93 -27.03 13.36 -9.35
CA ASN A 93 -26.51 13.05 -10.70
C ASN A 93 -25.01 12.81 -10.68
#